data_AF-A0A916FI83-F1
#
_entry.id   AF-A0A916FI83-F1
#
_cell.length_a   1.000
_cell.length_b   1.000
_cell.length_c   1.000
_cell.angle_alpha   90.00
_cell.angle_beta   90.00
_cell.angle_gamma   90.00
#
_symmetry.space_group_name_H-M   'P 1'
#
loop_
_entity.id
_entity.type
_entity.pdbx_description
1 polymer ?
#
loop_
_entity_poly.entity_id
_entity_poly.type
_entity_poly.pdbx_seq_one_letter_code
_entity_poly.pdbx_strand_id
1 'polypeptide(L)'
;MSRQQERELDQVLEREPRALGKNFSNWTAPNLKVHLQWTVHPVTVWRYMRRLKWRWHRPVPRVASPDRRYSAKARYLRRLRAQARRGEIHLYYADEMDVALLPTISGCWTRHGQQTQVNTPGQNAKQYVFGAVNYVTGTLIWLLWPTKNDVGFRHLLQQLVTHHVQTPMKIVIVLGFGA
;
A
#
# COMPACT_ATOMS: atom_id res chain seq x y z
N MET A 1 -39.73 -3.25 -4.79
CA MET A 1 -38.90 -3.05 -6.01
C MET A 1 -39.27 -4.12 -7.03
N SER A 2 -39.32 -3.75 -8.31
CA SER A 2 -39.47 -4.71 -9.41
C SER A 2 -38.15 -5.47 -9.64
N ARG A 3 -38.21 -6.65 -10.27
CA ARG A 3 -37.01 -7.40 -10.69
C ARG A 3 -36.10 -6.58 -11.63
N GLN A 4 -36.67 -5.62 -12.36
CA GLN A 4 -35.92 -4.73 -13.24
C GLN A 4 -35.02 -3.78 -12.44
N GLN A 5 -35.55 -3.16 -11.38
CA GLN A 5 -34.78 -2.26 -10.51
C GLN A 5 -33.64 -3.02 -9.78
N GLU A 6 -33.84 -4.30 -9.47
CA GLU A 6 -32.78 -5.13 -8.87
C GLU A 6 -31.62 -5.36 -9.83
N ARG A 7 -31.92 -5.70 -11.10
CA ARG A 7 -30.91 -5.90 -12.14
C ARG A 7 -30.16 -4.61 -12.46
N GLU A 8 -30.86 -3.49 -12.50
CA GLU A 8 -30.25 -2.19 -12.77
C GLU A 8 -29.25 -1.80 -11.67
N LEU A 9 -29.64 -1.97 -10.39
CA LEU A 9 -28.75 -1.75 -9.26
C LEU A 9 -27.51 -2.66 -9.32
N ASP A 10 -27.70 -3.92 -9.68
CA ASP A 10 -26.61 -4.90 -9.80
C ASP A 10 -25.59 -4.47 -10.86
N GLN A 11 -26.06 -4.10 -12.06
CA GLN A 11 -25.21 -3.64 -13.17
C GLN A 11 -24.44 -2.36 -12.84
N VAL A 12 -25.04 -1.44 -12.09
CA VAL A 12 -24.35 -0.21 -11.67
C VAL A 12 -23.25 -0.50 -10.64
N LEU A 13 -23.49 -1.42 -9.71
CA LEU A 13 -22.53 -1.78 -8.67
C LEU A 13 -21.26 -2.45 -9.22
N GLU A 14 -21.34 -3.09 -10.37
CA GLU A 14 -20.18 -3.67 -11.07
C GLU A 14 -19.24 -2.62 -11.66
N ARG A 15 -19.71 -1.39 -11.90
CA ARG A 15 -18.93 -0.34 -12.53
C ARG A 15 -18.34 0.62 -11.50
N GLU A 16 -17.08 0.99 -11.72
CA GLU A 16 -16.46 2.07 -10.94
C GLU A 16 -17.19 3.40 -11.22
N PRO A 17 -17.57 4.19 -10.18
CA PRO A 17 -18.30 5.42 -10.40
C PRO A 17 -17.58 6.41 -11.34
N ARG A 18 -16.24 6.43 -11.33
CA ARG A 18 -15.44 7.28 -12.22
C ARG A 18 -15.55 6.89 -13.70
N ALA A 19 -15.70 5.61 -14.00
CA ALA A 19 -15.97 5.14 -15.37
C ALA A 19 -17.34 5.61 -15.87
N LEU A 20 -18.23 6.04 -14.96
CA LEU A 20 -19.53 6.62 -15.23
C LEU A 20 -19.56 8.15 -15.06
N GLY A 21 -18.39 8.80 -15.08
CA GLY A 21 -18.24 10.26 -15.02
C GLY A 21 -18.54 10.88 -13.65
N LYS A 22 -18.54 10.09 -12.57
CA LYS A 22 -18.76 10.61 -11.20
C LYS A 22 -17.47 11.15 -10.59
N ASN A 23 -17.60 12.17 -9.74
CA ASN A 23 -16.49 12.82 -9.03
C ASN A 23 -16.06 12.09 -7.74
N PHE A 24 -16.62 10.92 -7.45
CA PHE A 24 -16.29 10.08 -6.30
C PHE A 24 -15.81 8.70 -6.77
N SER A 25 -15.08 7.99 -5.91
CA SER A 25 -14.48 6.69 -6.25
C SER A 25 -15.28 5.48 -5.78
N ASN A 26 -16.19 5.64 -4.82
CA ASN A 26 -16.94 4.53 -4.22
C ASN A 26 -18.44 4.81 -4.25
N TRP A 27 -19.23 3.78 -4.53
CA TRP A 27 -20.68 3.84 -4.38
C TRP A 27 -21.07 3.93 -2.90
N THR A 28 -21.99 4.84 -2.61
CA THR A 28 -22.71 4.90 -1.33
C THR A 28 -24.20 4.78 -1.63
N ALA A 29 -25.00 4.33 -0.66
CA ALA A 29 -26.44 4.23 -0.86
C ALA A 29 -27.10 5.57 -1.27
N PRO A 30 -26.72 6.74 -0.70
CA PRO A 30 -27.17 8.04 -1.20
C PRO A 30 -26.77 8.31 -2.65
N ASN A 31 -25.52 8.05 -3.03
CA ASN A 31 -25.04 8.32 -4.38
C ASN A 31 -25.69 7.40 -5.42
N LEU A 32 -25.94 6.14 -5.08
CA LEU A 32 -26.65 5.17 -5.92
C LEU A 32 -28.09 5.61 -6.15
N LYS A 33 -28.79 6.04 -5.09
CA LYS A 33 -30.15 6.59 -5.20
C LYS A 33 -30.19 7.73 -6.22
N VAL A 34 -29.27 8.69 -6.11
CA VAL A 34 -29.20 9.85 -7.01
C VAL A 34 -28.88 9.41 -8.43
N HIS A 35 -27.92 8.50 -8.61
CA HIS A 35 -27.52 8.02 -9.93
C HIS A 35 -28.64 7.27 -10.65
N LEU A 36 -29.37 6.43 -9.92
CA LEU A 36 -30.50 5.64 -10.42
C LEU A 36 -31.81 6.44 -10.48
N GLN A 37 -31.81 7.71 -10.03
CA GLN A 37 -32.99 8.58 -9.94
C GLN A 37 -34.13 7.98 -9.12
N TRP A 38 -33.80 7.20 -8.07
CA TRP A 38 -34.81 6.59 -7.22
C TRP A 38 -35.29 7.53 -6.13
N THR A 39 -36.59 7.55 -5.85
CA THR A 39 -37.21 8.37 -4.79
C THR A 39 -37.27 7.68 -3.42
N VAL A 40 -36.53 6.58 -3.23
CA VAL A 40 -36.52 5.80 -1.98
C VAL A 40 -35.55 6.36 -0.93
N HIS A 41 -35.69 5.93 0.32
CA HIS A 41 -34.69 6.24 1.35
C HIS A 41 -33.36 5.48 1.11
N PRO A 42 -32.17 6.05 1.40
CA PRO A 42 -30.89 5.36 1.21
C PRO A 42 -30.79 3.99 1.92
N VAL A 43 -31.41 3.84 3.10
CA VAL A 43 -31.48 2.55 3.81
C VAL A 43 -32.16 1.48 2.97
N THR A 44 -33.13 1.85 2.15
CA THR A 44 -33.82 0.92 1.23
C THR A 44 -32.87 0.42 0.14
N VAL A 45 -32.07 1.30 -0.45
CA VAL A 45 -31.00 0.92 -1.40
C VAL A 45 -30.01 -0.02 -0.73
N TRP A 46 -29.58 0.29 0.49
CA TRP A 46 -28.66 -0.57 1.25
C TRP A 46 -29.21 -1.98 1.50
N ARG A 47 -30.49 -2.09 1.88
CA ARG A 47 -31.17 -3.39 2.05
C ARG A 47 -31.17 -4.19 0.74
N TYR A 48 -31.32 -3.54 -0.40
CA TYR A 48 -31.28 -4.20 -1.70
C TYR A 48 -29.88 -4.69 -2.08
N MET A 49 -28.83 -3.90 -1.84
CA MET A 49 -27.44 -4.37 -2.03
C MET A 49 -27.17 -5.64 -1.20
N ARG A 50 -27.63 -5.67 0.06
CA ARG A 50 -27.52 -6.84 0.95
C ARG A 50 -28.26 -8.06 0.40
N ARG A 51 -29.47 -7.86 -0.15
CA ARG A 51 -30.26 -8.93 -0.77
C ARG A 51 -29.59 -9.48 -2.04
N LEU A 52 -29.01 -8.61 -2.86
CA LEU A 52 -28.18 -8.94 -4.02
C LEU A 52 -26.79 -9.52 -3.63
N LYS A 53 -26.54 -9.76 -2.35
CA LYS A 53 -25.31 -10.36 -1.81
C LYS A 53 -24.04 -9.52 -2.02
N TRP A 54 -24.19 -8.23 -2.33
CA TRP A 54 -23.09 -7.29 -2.28
C TRP A 54 -22.62 -7.08 -0.83
N ARG A 55 -21.30 -7.03 -0.66
CA ARG A 55 -20.64 -6.82 0.63
C ARG A 55 -19.89 -5.51 0.62
N TRP A 56 -19.92 -4.83 1.75
CA TRP A 56 -19.10 -3.65 1.96
C TRP A 56 -17.69 -4.09 2.39
N HIS A 57 -16.71 -3.89 1.52
CA HIS A 57 -15.31 -4.10 1.83
C HIS A 57 -14.51 -2.84 1.49
N ARG A 58 -13.45 -2.60 2.26
CA ARG A 58 -12.50 -1.53 1.95
C ARG A 58 -11.78 -1.89 0.65
N PRO A 59 -11.86 -1.08 -0.42
CA PRO A 59 -11.11 -1.33 -1.63
C PRO A 59 -9.61 -1.25 -1.34
N VAL A 60 -8.83 -2.11 -1.98
CA VAL A 60 -7.37 -2.12 -1.89
C VAL A 60 -6.83 -1.21 -3.00
N PRO A 61 -6.00 -0.20 -2.68
CA PRO A 61 -5.32 0.60 -3.69
C PRO A 61 -4.55 -0.30 -4.67
N ARG A 62 -4.74 -0.12 -5.97
CA ARG A 62 -3.91 -0.73 -7.00
C ARG A 62 -3.04 0.34 -7.63
N VAL A 63 -1.73 0.18 -7.53
CA VAL A 63 -0.77 1.00 -8.27
C VAL A 63 -0.67 0.41 -9.69
N ALA A 64 -1.27 1.09 -10.66
CA ALA A 64 -1.03 0.78 -12.06
C ALA A 64 0.36 1.35 -12.42
N SER A 65 1.39 0.51 -12.35
CA SER A 65 2.74 0.85 -12.83
C SER A 65 3.03 0.04 -14.10
N PRO A 66 2.71 0.55 -15.30
CA PRO A 66 3.05 -0.11 -16.55
C PRO A 66 4.53 0.11 -16.85
N ASP A 67 5.41 -0.51 -16.05
CA ASP A 67 6.84 -0.53 -16.34
C ASP A 67 7.08 -1.35 -17.62
N ARG A 68 7.39 -0.66 -18.72
CA ARG A 68 7.70 -1.29 -20.02
C ARG A 68 8.84 -2.31 -19.92
N ARG A 69 9.71 -2.20 -18.90
CA ARG A 69 10.83 -3.11 -18.64
C ARG A 69 10.50 -4.19 -17.59
N TYR A 70 9.27 -4.28 -17.11
CA TYR A 70 8.86 -5.22 -16.07
C TYR A 70 9.30 -6.65 -16.38
N SER A 71 8.98 -7.15 -17.57
CA SER A 71 9.31 -8.53 -17.99
C SER A 71 10.82 -8.79 -18.00
N ALA A 72 11.61 -7.81 -18.43
CA ALA A 72 13.07 -7.90 -18.44
C ALA A 72 13.65 -7.88 -17.01
N LYS A 73 13.19 -6.96 -16.16
CA LYS A 73 13.58 -6.89 -14.74
C LYS A 73 13.21 -8.17 -14.00
N ALA A 74 12.00 -8.68 -14.18
CA ALA A 74 11.54 -9.92 -13.58
C ALA A 74 12.39 -11.13 -14.00
N ARG A 75 12.78 -11.21 -15.29
CA ARG A 75 13.68 -12.26 -15.78
C ARG A 75 15.07 -12.15 -15.14
N TYR A 76 15.62 -10.94 -15.05
CA TYR A 76 16.92 -10.71 -14.41
C TYR A 76 16.89 -11.07 -12.92
N LEU A 77 15.84 -10.67 -12.20
CA LEU A 77 15.66 -11.04 -10.79
C LEU A 77 15.52 -12.55 -10.59
N ARG A 78 14.84 -13.28 -11.49
CA ARG A 78 14.79 -14.75 -11.44
C ARG A 78 16.19 -15.37 -11.54
N ARG A 79 17.05 -14.84 -12.42
CA ARG A 79 18.45 -15.28 -12.54
C ARG A 79 19.21 -15.05 -11.24
N LEU A 80 19.17 -13.83 -10.69
CA LEU A 80 19.86 -13.50 -9.43
C LEU A 80 19.40 -14.38 -8.27
N ARG A 81 18.08 -14.61 -8.14
CA ARG A 81 17.52 -15.50 -7.12
C ARG A 81 18.01 -16.94 -7.25
N ALA A 82 18.19 -17.43 -8.48
CA ALA A 82 18.72 -18.76 -8.73
C ALA A 82 20.22 -18.85 -8.36
N GLN A 83 21.01 -17.84 -8.71
CA GLN A 83 22.43 -17.74 -8.31
C GLN A 83 22.57 -17.70 -6.78
N ALA A 84 21.75 -16.89 -6.10
CA ALA A 84 21.76 -16.79 -4.65
C ALA A 84 21.45 -18.13 -3.97
N ARG A 85 20.44 -18.86 -4.46
CA ARG A 85 20.09 -20.19 -3.93
C ARG A 85 21.18 -21.24 -4.12
N ARG A 86 22.01 -21.10 -5.15
CA ARG A 86 23.18 -21.96 -5.38
C ARG A 86 24.41 -21.52 -4.56
N GLY A 87 24.30 -20.47 -3.74
CA GLY A 87 25.42 -19.94 -2.98
C GLY A 87 26.47 -19.27 -3.85
N GLU A 88 26.11 -18.73 -5.02
CA GLU A 88 27.05 -18.02 -5.90
C GLU A 88 27.20 -16.54 -5.53
N ILE A 89 26.15 -15.96 -4.93
CA ILE A 89 26.08 -14.54 -4.55
C ILE A 89 25.32 -14.37 -3.24
N HIS A 90 25.62 -13.28 -2.53
CA HIS A 90 24.76 -12.75 -1.48
C HIS A 90 23.77 -11.75 -2.08
N LEU A 91 22.53 -12.17 -2.27
CA LEU A 91 21.47 -11.32 -2.83
C LEU A 91 20.68 -10.62 -1.71
N TYR A 92 20.68 -9.30 -1.72
CA TYR A 92 19.92 -8.45 -0.81
C TYR A 92 18.83 -7.66 -1.53
N TYR A 93 17.68 -7.52 -0.88
CA TYR A 93 16.68 -6.51 -1.22
C TYR A 93 16.77 -5.40 -0.20
N ALA A 94 17.03 -4.18 -0.65
CA ALA A 94 17.17 -3.03 0.22
C ALA A 94 16.13 -1.97 -0.09
N ASP A 95 15.68 -1.29 0.96
CA ASP A 95 14.67 -0.24 0.88
C ASP A 95 14.86 0.80 2.00
N GLU A 96 14.22 1.95 1.83
CA GLU A 96 14.14 3.04 2.80
C GLU A 96 12.69 3.22 3.27
N MET A 97 12.51 3.37 4.58
CA MET A 97 11.20 3.62 5.19
C MET A 97 11.22 4.87 6.07
N ASP A 98 10.23 5.74 5.87
CA ASP A 98 9.92 6.85 6.77
C ASP A 98 9.03 6.36 7.92
N VAL A 99 9.44 6.61 9.17
CA VAL A 99 8.66 6.37 10.38
C VAL A 99 8.19 7.69 10.95
N ALA A 100 6.88 7.96 10.83
CA ALA A 100 6.24 9.09 11.49
C ALA A 100 6.16 8.84 13.01
N LEU A 101 6.61 9.80 13.81
CA LEU A 101 6.62 9.68 15.28
C LEU A 101 5.29 10.12 15.92
N LEU A 102 4.49 10.94 15.21
CA LEU A 102 3.12 11.22 15.65
C LEU A 102 2.27 9.95 15.52
N PRO A 103 1.71 9.42 16.62
CA PRO A 103 0.84 8.27 16.56
C PRO A 103 -0.39 8.54 15.70
N THR A 104 -0.89 7.49 15.05
CA THR A 104 -2.12 7.57 14.26
C THR A 104 -3.30 7.89 15.17
N ILE A 105 -3.98 9.00 14.92
CA ILE A 105 -5.24 9.33 15.60
C ILE A 105 -6.31 8.35 15.13
N SER A 106 -6.90 7.62 16.05
CA SER A 106 -8.01 6.69 15.80
C SER A 106 -9.30 7.21 16.43
N GLY A 107 -10.43 6.60 16.06
CA GLY A 107 -11.73 6.97 16.61
C GLY A 107 -11.74 6.79 18.13
N CYS A 108 -12.25 7.79 18.85
CA CYS A 108 -12.48 7.74 20.28
C CYS A 108 -13.94 8.03 20.59
N TRP A 109 -14.39 7.61 21.77
CA TRP A 109 -15.71 7.99 22.28
C TRP A 109 -15.74 9.49 22.53
N THR A 110 -16.72 10.18 21.95
CA THR A 110 -16.95 11.60 22.16
C THR A 110 -18.42 11.83 22.49
N ARG A 111 -18.71 12.86 23.28
CA ARG A 111 -20.08 13.18 23.68
C ARG A 111 -20.87 13.67 22.46
N HIS A 112 -22.15 13.32 22.37
CA HIS A 112 -23.00 13.79 21.28
C HIS A 112 -22.99 15.32 21.17
N GLY A 113 -22.79 15.84 19.96
CA GLY A 113 -22.66 17.28 19.70
C GLY A 113 -21.31 17.89 20.08
N GLN A 114 -20.33 17.09 20.54
CA GLN A 114 -18.97 17.53 20.82
C GLN A 114 -17.97 16.84 19.89
N GLN A 115 -16.94 17.56 19.49
CA GLN A 115 -15.81 17.01 18.75
C GLN A 115 -14.57 17.04 19.63
N THR A 116 -14.03 15.88 19.97
CA THR A 116 -12.76 15.78 20.70
C THR A 116 -11.62 16.34 19.84
N GLN A 117 -10.89 17.32 20.37
CA GLN A 117 -9.70 17.87 19.75
C GLN A 117 -8.46 17.24 20.39
N VAL A 118 -7.51 16.82 19.55
CA VAL A 118 -6.22 16.27 19.99
C VAL A 118 -5.14 17.23 19.52
N ASN A 119 -4.36 17.75 20.47
CA ASN A 119 -3.24 18.62 20.15
C ASN A 119 -2.15 17.81 19.46
N THR A 120 -1.76 18.25 18.26
CA THR A 120 -0.63 17.68 17.51
C THR A 120 0.51 18.69 17.43
N PRO A 121 1.77 18.26 17.40
CA PRO A 121 2.95 19.13 17.49
C PRO A 121 3.20 20.07 16.28
N GLY A 122 2.22 20.29 15.39
CA GLY A 122 2.32 21.12 14.20
C GLY A 122 3.17 20.49 13.09
N GLN A 123 4.42 20.14 13.40
CA GLN A 123 5.31 19.38 12.54
C GLN A 123 5.48 17.96 13.07
N ASN A 124 5.17 16.97 12.24
CA ASN A 124 5.38 15.57 12.58
C ASN A 124 6.87 15.22 12.41
N ALA A 125 7.53 14.92 13.53
CA ALA A 125 8.89 14.41 13.51
C ALA A 125 8.93 13.03 12.82
N LYS A 126 9.98 12.78 12.05
CA LYS A 126 10.21 11.52 11.36
C LYS A 126 11.55 10.92 11.76
N GLN A 127 11.61 9.60 11.73
CA GLN A 127 12.85 8.84 11.74
C GLN A 127 12.92 8.00 10.47
N TYR A 128 14.12 7.77 9.95
CA TYR A 128 14.31 7.03 8.71
C TYR A 128 14.98 5.70 9.01
N VAL A 129 14.49 4.64 8.38
CA VAL A 129 15.03 3.29 8.49
C VAL A 129 15.59 2.92 7.13
N PHE A 130 16.85 2.51 7.11
CA PHE A 130 17.46 1.88 5.94
C PHE A 130 17.63 0.40 6.26
N GLY A 131 17.14 -0.48 5.39
CA GLY A 131 17.18 -1.92 5.62
C GLY A 131 17.55 -2.70 4.38
N ALA A 132 18.24 -3.83 4.58
CA ALA A 132 18.57 -4.80 3.56
C ALA A 132 18.33 -6.21 4.09
N VAL A 133 17.48 -6.99 3.39
CA VAL A 133 17.19 -8.39 3.75
C VAL A 133 17.86 -9.35 2.78
N ASN A 134 18.58 -10.34 3.31
CA ASN A 134 19.17 -11.41 2.52
C ASN A 134 18.06 -12.33 1.99
N TYR A 135 18.03 -12.53 0.67
CA TYR A 135 16.98 -13.30 0.01
C TYR A 135 16.91 -14.77 0.42
N VAL A 136 18.04 -15.39 0.75
CA VAL A 136 18.12 -16.83 1.06
C VAL A 136 17.93 -17.06 2.55
N THR A 137 18.63 -16.29 3.39
CA THR A 137 18.65 -16.52 4.84
C THR A 137 17.56 -15.75 5.59
N GLY A 138 16.98 -14.71 4.99
CA GLY A 138 16.07 -13.79 5.67
C GLY A 138 16.74 -12.84 6.66
N THR A 139 18.08 -12.87 6.76
CA THR A 139 18.83 -11.98 7.67
C THR A 139 18.60 -10.51 7.28
N LEU A 140 18.11 -9.72 8.24
CA LEU A 140 17.90 -8.29 8.08
C LEU A 140 19.07 -7.50 8.68
N ILE A 141 19.71 -6.67 7.87
CA ILE A 141 20.65 -5.63 8.31
C ILE A 141 19.93 -4.30 8.17
N TRP A 142 19.90 -3.50 9.22
CA TRP A 142 19.16 -2.25 9.24
C TRP A 142 19.79 -1.24 10.18
N LEU A 143 19.48 0.03 9.96
CA LEU A 143 19.86 1.14 10.82
C LEU A 143 18.82 2.25 10.83
N LEU A 144 18.84 3.04 11.90
CA LEU A 144 18.06 4.27 12.03
C LEU A 144 18.93 5.47 11.64
N TRP A 145 18.30 6.44 10.99
CA TRP A 145 18.95 7.69 10.62
C TRP A 145 18.02 8.89 10.90
N PRO A 146 18.55 10.03 11.35
CA PRO A 146 17.72 11.20 11.69
C PRO A 146 17.19 11.96 10.47
N THR A 147 17.77 11.77 9.29
CA THR A 147 17.43 12.53 8.08
C THR A 147 17.24 11.63 6.86
N LYS A 148 16.53 12.11 5.84
CA LYS A 148 16.39 11.42 4.55
C LYS A 148 17.53 11.83 3.63
N ASN A 149 18.67 11.18 3.75
CA ASN A 149 19.81 11.43 2.87
C ASN A 149 20.53 10.14 2.51
N ASP A 150 21.40 10.22 1.51
CA ASP A 150 22.18 9.10 1.02
C ASP A 150 23.25 8.64 2.03
N VAL A 151 23.60 9.48 3.02
CA VAL A 151 24.57 9.13 4.08
C VAL A 151 24.09 7.93 4.90
N GLY A 152 22.80 7.90 5.29
CA GLY A 152 22.23 6.75 5.99
C GLY A 152 22.32 5.47 5.15
N PHE A 153 22.06 5.57 3.86
CA PHE A 153 22.20 4.44 2.94
C PHE A 153 23.66 3.98 2.77
N ARG A 154 24.63 4.91 2.71
CA ARG A 154 26.07 4.56 2.67
C ARG A 154 26.49 3.80 3.93
N HIS A 155 25.97 4.17 5.11
CA HIS A 155 26.21 3.40 6.34
C HIS A 155 25.63 1.98 6.27
N LEU A 156 24.47 1.80 5.65
CA LEU A 156 23.90 0.46 5.42
C LEU A 156 24.82 -0.38 4.54
N LEU A 157 25.38 0.20 3.47
CA LEU A 157 26.34 -0.48 2.61
C LEU A 157 27.62 -0.88 3.37
N GLN A 158 28.13 -0.02 4.26
CA GLN A 158 29.27 -0.34 5.11
C GLN A 158 28.95 -1.51 6.05
N GLN A 159 27.79 -1.51 6.71
CA GLN A 159 27.36 -2.63 7.56
C GLN A 159 27.25 -3.94 6.77
N LEU A 160 26.72 -3.90 5.54
CA LEU A 160 26.64 -5.06 4.65
C LEU A 160 28.02 -5.62 4.30
N VAL A 161 28.98 -4.76 3.94
CA VAL A 161 30.34 -5.17 3.62
C VAL A 161 31.02 -5.78 4.86
N THR A 162 30.88 -5.16 6.02
CA THR A 162 31.44 -5.66 7.28
C THR A 162 30.83 -7.01 7.67
N HIS A 163 29.52 -7.19 7.48
CA HIS A 163 28.84 -8.46 7.77
C HIS A 163 29.35 -9.62 6.92
N HIS A 164 29.88 -9.33 5.73
CA HIS A 164 30.40 -10.29 4.76
C HIS A 164 31.92 -10.26 4.62
N VAL A 165 32.65 -9.70 5.59
CA VAL A 165 34.11 -9.51 5.49
C VAL A 165 34.88 -10.83 5.27
N GLN A 166 34.32 -11.96 5.69
CA GLN A 166 34.95 -13.29 5.58
C GLN A 166 34.57 -14.06 4.31
N THR A 167 33.73 -13.51 3.43
CA THR A 167 33.28 -14.22 2.22
C THR A 167 33.88 -13.61 0.94
N PRO A 168 34.39 -14.43 0.02
CA PRO A 168 34.78 -13.95 -1.31
C PRO A 168 33.57 -13.78 -2.24
N MET A 169 32.36 -14.14 -1.79
CA MET A 169 31.16 -14.10 -2.62
C MET A 169 30.71 -12.67 -2.91
N LYS A 170 30.30 -12.43 -4.16
CA LYS A 170 29.79 -11.13 -4.57
C LYS A 170 28.50 -10.79 -3.84
N ILE A 171 28.44 -9.57 -3.28
CA ILE A 171 27.21 -8.99 -2.74
C ILE A 171 26.47 -8.28 -3.88
N VAL A 172 25.20 -8.62 -4.06
CA VAL A 172 24.31 -7.99 -5.05
C VAL A 172 23.12 -7.40 -4.31
N ILE A 173 22.90 -6.10 -4.47
CA ILE A 173 21.80 -5.38 -3.83
C ILE A 173 20.80 -4.96 -4.91
N VAL A 174 19.53 -5.25 -4.67
CA VAL A 174 18.41 -4.79 -5.49
C VAL A 174 17.73 -3.63 -4.76
N LEU A 175 17.64 -2.49 -5.44
CA LEU A 175 16.98 -1.28 -4.95
C LEU A 175 15.73 -0.99 -5.79
N GLY A 176 14.63 -0.65 -5.12
CA GLY A 176 13.48 -0.03 -5.77
C GLY A 176 13.71 1.47 -5.84
N PHE A 177 13.93 2.03 -7.03
CA PHE A 177 13.82 3.47 -7.19
C PHE A 177 12.33 3.82 -7.18
N GLY A 178 11.89 4.50 -6.12
CA GLY A 178 10.63 5.24 -6.16
C GLY A 178 10.73 6.29 -7.26
N ALA A 179 9.79 6.25 -8.21
CA ALA A 179 9.58 7.36 -9.14
C ALA A 179 8.91 8.53 -8.41
#